data_AF-A0A4R7PJY2-F1
#
_entry.id   AF-A0A4R7PJY2-F1
#
_cell.length_a   1.000
_cell.length_b   1.000
_cell.length_c   1.000
_cell.angle_alpha   90.00
_cell.angle_beta   90.00
_cell.angle_gamma   90.00
#
_symmetry.space_group_name_H-M   'P 1'
#
loop_
_entity.id
_entity.type
_entity.pdbx_description
1 polymer ?
#
loop_
_entity_poly.entity_id
_entity_poly.type
_entity_poly.pdbx_seq_one_letter_code
_entity_poly.pdbx_strand_id
1 'polypeptide(L)'
;MKKLLLILAFTLSVTIFAQEQITEGVVVSKQTMSSDNEQMNAQLAMLGDMITTTYFKDDKTRSETSNPMTGTSIFIGDVATQKSLMLMDNAMIGKKYMETDMTPSEADLENITIEKTTETKTFLGYECVKYNVTMKKDGADVTGAIYATDKLHAISQQTAAFGEDFKGFPMYMSLALAQQGFNLNLVTEVTEVKAEKVSDDKFNMTPPEGYTKTDNLIGM
;
A
#
# COMPACT_ATOMS: atom_id res chain seq x y z
N MET A 1 63.09 -2.54 12.88
CA MET A 1 62.29 -3.46 12.05
C MET A 1 60.96 -3.67 12.77
N LYS A 2 59.96 -2.81 12.55
CA LYS A 2 58.75 -3.08 11.73
C LYS A 2 58.14 -4.46 11.99
N LYS A 3 57.15 -4.57 12.90
CA LYS A 3 55.98 -5.49 12.80
C LYS A 3 54.81 -4.90 13.64
N LEU A 4 53.92 -4.18 12.95
CA LEU A 4 52.48 -4.48 12.80
C LEU A 4 51.60 -4.18 14.03
N LEU A 5 51.30 -2.89 14.20
CA LEU A 5 49.99 -2.44 14.69
C LEU A 5 49.15 -2.17 13.44
N LEU A 6 48.19 -3.06 13.14
CA LEU A 6 47.20 -2.82 12.10
C LEU A 6 45.84 -3.18 12.71
N ILE A 7 45.33 -2.24 13.51
CA ILE A 7 43.93 -2.20 13.92
C ILE A 7 43.16 -1.84 12.66
N LEU A 8 42.71 -2.86 11.93
CA LEU A 8 41.79 -2.70 10.81
C LEU A 8 40.41 -2.38 11.40
N ALA A 9 40.19 -1.11 11.74
CA ALA A 9 38.86 -0.58 11.93
C ALA A 9 38.17 -0.65 10.56
N PHE A 10 37.45 -1.75 10.31
CA PHE A 10 36.51 -1.85 9.22
C PHE A 10 35.31 -0.97 9.59
N THR A 11 35.49 0.35 9.46
CA THR A 11 34.37 1.28 9.40
C THR A 11 33.61 0.89 8.15
N LEU A 12 32.55 0.11 8.35
CA LEU A 12 31.52 -0.09 7.37
C LEU A 12 30.97 1.31 7.09
N SER A 13 31.54 1.98 6.09
CA SER A 13 31.01 3.21 5.53
C SER A 13 29.69 2.82 4.91
N VAL A 14 28.63 2.83 5.74
CA VAL A 14 27.27 2.91 5.26
C VAL A 14 27.22 4.24 4.54
N THR A 15 27.51 4.21 3.24
CA THR A 15 27.18 5.31 2.35
C THR A 15 25.67 5.42 2.43
N ILE A 16 25.21 6.31 3.30
CA ILE A 16 23.87 6.84 3.26
C ILE A 16 23.78 7.50 1.89
N PHE A 17 23.37 6.74 0.89
CA PHE A 17 22.92 7.32 -0.36
C PHE A 17 21.73 8.16 0.07
N ALA A 18 21.90 9.48 0.05
CA ALA A 18 20.76 10.38 0.01
C ALA A 18 20.02 10.00 -1.27
N GLN A 19 19.06 9.07 -1.16
CA GLN A 19 18.26 8.63 -2.29
C GLN A 19 17.53 9.86 -2.80
N GLU A 20 17.76 10.20 -4.07
CA GLU A 20 16.98 11.24 -4.73
C GLU A 20 15.50 10.85 -4.68
N GLN A 21 14.64 11.86 -4.55
CA GLN A 21 13.21 11.64 -4.53
C GLN A 21 12.76 11.09 -5.89
N ILE A 22 12.06 9.96 -5.88
CA ILE A 22 11.51 9.33 -7.08
C ILE A 22 10.08 9.85 -7.24
N THR A 23 9.81 10.53 -8.35
CA THR A 23 8.46 11.04 -8.70
C THR A 23 7.79 10.24 -9.81
N GLU A 24 8.51 9.33 -10.46
CA GLU A 24 8.00 8.48 -11.52
C GLU A 24 8.61 7.08 -11.39
N GLY A 25 7.77 6.05 -11.45
CA GLY A 25 8.26 4.68 -11.36
C GLY A 25 7.19 3.62 -11.13
N VAL A 26 7.68 2.44 -10.76
CA VAL A 26 6.87 1.25 -10.49
C VAL A 26 7.28 0.66 -9.14
N VAL A 27 6.28 0.35 -8.32
CA VAL A 27 6.42 -0.34 -7.04
C VAL A 27 5.67 -1.66 -7.12
N VAL A 28 6.29 -2.76 -6.68
CA VAL A 28 5.61 -4.04 -6.50
C VAL A 28 5.48 -4.31 -5.01
N SER A 29 4.27 -4.62 -4.57
CA SER A 29 3.99 -5.02 -3.20
C SER A 29 3.30 -6.38 -3.15
N LYS A 30 3.55 -7.08 -2.05
CA LYS A 30 2.98 -8.37 -1.74
C LYS A 30 2.16 -8.25 -0.48
N GLN A 31 0.92 -8.69 -0.55
CA GLN A 31 0.01 -8.72 0.59
C GLN A 31 -0.29 -10.17 0.98
N THR A 32 -0.16 -10.45 2.28
CA THR A 32 -0.44 -11.74 2.88
C THR A 32 -1.50 -11.58 3.97
N MET A 33 -2.34 -12.60 4.10
CA MET A 33 -3.40 -12.67 5.11
C MET A 33 -3.18 -13.91 5.96
N SER A 34 -3.36 -13.78 7.28
CA SER A 34 -3.28 -14.90 8.21
C SER A 34 -4.27 -14.74 9.35
N SER A 35 -4.54 -15.84 10.06
CA SER A 35 -5.46 -15.88 11.18
C SER A 35 -4.90 -16.76 12.29
N ASP A 36 -5.26 -16.45 13.55
CA ASP A 36 -4.98 -17.33 14.69
C ASP A 36 -5.89 -18.56 14.73
N ASN A 37 -7.08 -18.49 14.14
CA ASN A 37 -7.93 -19.64 13.87
C ASN A 37 -7.37 -20.54 12.73
N GLU A 38 -7.09 -21.81 13.01
CA GLU A 38 -6.49 -22.75 12.06
C GLU A 38 -7.32 -22.97 10.78
N GLN A 39 -8.63 -23.15 10.93
CA GLN A 39 -9.52 -23.38 9.78
C GLN A 39 -9.56 -22.17 8.86
N MET A 40 -9.68 -20.96 9.43
CA MET A 40 -9.63 -19.71 8.67
C MET A 40 -8.26 -19.52 8.03
N ASN A 41 -7.17 -19.75 8.77
CA ASN A 41 -5.81 -19.60 8.24
C ASN A 41 -5.56 -20.54 7.05
N ALA A 42 -6.08 -21.76 7.08
CA ALA A 42 -6.02 -22.68 5.95
C ALA A 42 -6.78 -22.14 4.72
N GLN A 43 -7.95 -21.52 4.93
CA GLN A 43 -8.71 -20.88 3.84
C GLN A 43 -7.96 -19.67 3.26
N LEU A 44 -7.37 -18.83 4.11
CA LEU A 44 -6.56 -17.68 3.67
C LEU A 44 -5.31 -18.14 2.90
N ALA A 45 -4.66 -19.21 3.34
CA ALA A 45 -3.53 -19.79 2.62
C ALA A 45 -3.92 -20.29 1.22
N MET A 46 -5.17 -20.73 1.02
CA MET A 46 -5.69 -21.10 -0.30
C MET A 46 -5.96 -19.88 -1.21
N LEU A 47 -6.29 -18.70 -0.65
CA LEU A 47 -6.37 -17.44 -1.41
C LEU A 47 -5.02 -17.07 -2.03
N GLY A 48 -3.93 -17.39 -1.30
CA GLY A 48 -2.57 -17.08 -1.70
C GLY A 48 -2.20 -15.61 -1.51
N ASP A 49 -0.95 -15.29 -1.82
CA ASP A 49 -0.44 -13.92 -1.75
C ASP A 49 -1.07 -13.06 -2.85
N MET A 50 -1.50 -11.85 -2.49
CA MET A 50 -1.96 -10.85 -3.45
C MET A 50 -0.80 -9.97 -3.89
N ILE A 51 -0.60 -9.82 -5.19
CA ILE A 51 0.46 -8.99 -5.76
C ILE A 51 -0.16 -7.71 -6.30
N THR A 52 0.35 -6.56 -5.87
CA THR A 52 -0.05 -5.27 -6.40
C THR A 52 1.13 -4.61 -7.11
N THR A 53 0.93 -4.22 -8.37
CA THR A 53 1.88 -3.37 -9.11
C THR A 53 1.32 -1.96 -9.15
N THR A 54 2.02 -1.02 -8.53
CA THR A 54 1.67 0.40 -8.50
C THR A 54 2.59 1.17 -9.43
N TYR A 55 2.01 1.76 -10.47
CA TYR A 55 2.65 2.73 -11.34
C TYR A 55 2.34 4.12 -10.81
N PHE A 56 3.34 4.99 -10.70
CA PHE A 56 3.14 6.35 -10.24
C PHE A 56 3.93 7.33 -11.11
N LYS A 57 3.36 8.52 -11.26
CA LYS A 57 3.97 9.64 -11.98
C LYS A 57 3.36 10.93 -11.47
N ASP A 58 4.18 11.72 -10.79
CA ASP A 58 3.78 12.95 -10.12
C ASP A 58 2.55 12.70 -9.22
N ASP A 59 1.45 13.39 -9.49
CA ASP A 59 0.18 13.35 -8.76
C ASP A 59 -0.76 12.22 -9.21
N LYS A 60 -0.27 11.25 -9.98
CA LYS A 60 -1.08 10.17 -10.55
C LYS A 60 -0.57 8.81 -10.13
N THR A 61 -1.51 7.91 -9.86
CA THR A 61 -1.22 6.54 -9.45
C THR A 61 -2.14 5.56 -10.17
N ARG A 62 -1.62 4.38 -10.47
CA ARG A 62 -2.39 3.23 -10.93
C ARG A 62 -1.91 2.00 -10.18
N SER A 63 -2.78 1.36 -9.42
CA SER A 63 -2.51 0.08 -8.79
C SER A 63 -3.26 -1.04 -9.48
N GLU A 64 -2.55 -2.07 -9.89
CA GLU A 64 -3.11 -3.30 -10.46
C GLU A 64 -2.91 -4.41 -9.43
N THR A 65 -3.99 -4.82 -8.76
CA THR A 65 -3.96 -5.90 -7.77
C THR A 65 -4.44 -7.18 -8.42
N SER A 66 -3.57 -8.20 -8.39
CA SER A 66 -3.86 -9.54 -8.88
C SER A 66 -4.09 -10.48 -7.70
N ASN A 67 -5.23 -11.16 -7.73
CA ASN A 67 -5.55 -12.25 -6.82
C ASN A 67 -5.84 -13.52 -7.65
N PRO A 68 -5.19 -14.66 -7.34
CA PRO A 68 -5.37 -15.90 -8.10
C PRO A 68 -6.82 -16.41 -8.21
N MET A 69 -7.66 -16.10 -7.22
CA MET A 69 -9.06 -16.51 -7.18
C MET A 69 -10.03 -15.42 -7.66
N THR A 70 -9.83 -14.17 -7.24
CA THR A 70 -10.82 -13.10 -7.49
C THR A 70 -10.51 -12.27 -8.73
N GLY A 71 -9.43 -12.57 -9.46
CA GLY A 71 -9.07 -11.87 -10.69
C GLY A 71 -8.25 -10.61 -10.44
N THR A 72 -8.34 -9.65 -11.36
CA THR A 72 -7.57 -8.40 -11.28
C THR A 72 -8.52 -7.23 -10.98
N SER A 73 -8.14 -6.41 -10.02
CA SER A 73 -8.73 -5.09 -9.80
C SER A 73 -7.72 -4.01 -10.15
N ILE A 74 -8.22 -2.88 -10.66
CA ILE A 74 -7.41 -1.72 -11.01
C ILE A 74 -7.96 -0.52 -10.27
N PHE A 75 -7.07 0.21 -9.62
CA PHE A 75 -7.33 1.53 -9.07
C PHE A 75 -6.53 2.55 -9.85
N ILE A 76 -7.14 3.66 -10.25
CA ILE A 76 -6.48 4.81 -10.85
C ILE A 76 -6.87 6.03 -10.02
N GLY A 77 -5.89 6.81 -9.58
CA GLY A 77 -6.11 8.01 -8.77
C GLY A 77 -5.37 9.21 -9.35
N ASP A 78 -5.99 10.38 -9.23
CA ASP A 78 -5.44 11.67 -9.65
C ASP A 78 -5.69 12.71 -8.54
N VAL A 79 -4.60 13.20 -7.94
CA VAL A 79 -4.65 14.16 -6.82
C VAL A 79 -5.10 15.53 -7.28
N ALA A 80 -4.68 15.95 -8.47
CA ALA A 80 -5.01 17.26 -8.99
C ALA A 80 -6.53 17.42 -9.13
N THR A 81 -7.23 16.32 -9.45
CA THR A 81 -8.70 16.29 -9.55
C THR A 81 -9.40 15.74 -8.31
N GLN A 82 -8.67 15.15 -7.35
CA GLN A 82 -9.21 14.45 -6.17
C GLN A 82 -10.19 13.32 -6.53
N LYS A 83 -10.03 12.70 -7.71
CA LYS A 83 -10.89 11.63 -8.20
C LYS A 83 -10.13 10.32 -8.33
N SER A 84 -10.86 9.22 -8.16
CA SER A 84 -10.38 7.89 -8.49
C SER A 84 -11.37 7.09 -9.32
N LEU A 85 -10.84 6.16 -10.10
CA LEU A 85 -11.57 5.16 -10.86
C LEU A 85 -11.15 3.78 -10.37
N MET A 86 -12.11 2.99 -9.90
CA MET A 86 -11.92 1.59 -9.59
C MET A 86 -12.56 0.73 -10.67
N LEU A 87 -11.82 -0.26 -11.15
CA LEU A 87 -12.26 -1.26 -12.12
C LEU A 87 -12.14 -2.64 -11.47
N MET A 88 -13.20 -3.43 -11.57
CA MET A 88 -13.20 -4.84 -11.20
C MET A 88 -13.64 -5.68 -12.38
N ASP A 89 -12.91 -6.76 -12.62
CA ASP A 89 -13.24 -7.78 -13.60
C ASP A 89 -13.07 -9.15 -12.96
N ASN A 90 -14.18 -9.74 -12.52
CA ASN A 90 -14.17 -11.10 -11.99
C ASN A 90 -15.40 -11.90 -12.41
N ALA A 91 -15.27 -13.22 -12.36
CA ALA A 91 -16.30 -14.14 -12.82
C ALA A 91 -17.63 -14.05 -12.05
N MET A 92 -17.64 -13.52 -10.83
CA MET A 92 -18.84 -13.44 -9.98
C MET A 92 -19.65 -12.17 -10.23
N ILE A 93 -19.02 -11.00 -10.32
CA ILE A 93 -19.72 -9.70 -10.46
C ILE A 93 -19.64 -9.11 -11.87
N GLY A 94 -18.81 -9.69 -12.75
CA GLY A 94 -18.54 -9.18 -14.10
C GLY A 94 -17.68 -7.91 -14.10
N LYS A 95 -17.69 -7.19 -15.23
CA LYS A 95 -16.94 -5.93 -15.42
C LYS A 95 -17.70 -4.75 -14.81
N LYS A 96 -17.20 -4.22 -13.69
CA LYS A 96 -17.80 -3.11 -12.95
C LYS A 96 -16.81 -1.98 -12.74
N TYR A 97 -17.30 -0.75 -12.76
CA TYR A 97 -16.51 0.41 -12.37
C TYR A 97 -17.23 1.30 -11.36
N MET A 98 -16.44 1.99 -10.56
CA MET A 98 -16.90 3.00 -9.61
C MET A 98 -15.97 4.20 -9.69
N GLU A 99 -16.54 5.39 -9.64
CA GLU A 99 -15.80 6.65 -9.52
C GLU A 99 -16.03 7.20 -8.11
N THR A 100 -14.97 7.55 -7.40
CA THR A 100 -15.09 8.12 -6.06
C THR A 100 -14.21 9.35 -5.90
N ASP A 101 -14.59 10.21 -4.95
CA ASP A 101 -13.70 11.20 -4.40
C ASP A 101 -12.60 10.54 -3.57
N MET A 102 -11.37 11.05 -3.66
CA MET A 102 -10.22 10.57 -2.89
C MET A 102 -10.10 11.25 -1.54
N THR A 103 -10.83 12.34 -1.32
CA THR A 103 -10.84 13.06 -0.05
C THR A 103 -11.60 12.22 0.99
N PRO A 104 -10.96 11.81 2.10
CA PRO A 104 -11.67 11.11 3.17
C PRO A 104 -12.79 11.98 3.74
N SER A 105 -13.93 11.38 4.07
CA SER A 105 -15.02 12.10 4.73
C SER A 105 -14.66 12.42 6.18
N GLU A 106 -15.31 13.41 6.80
CA GLU A 106 -15.12 13.71 8.22
C GLU A 106 -15.38 12.47 9.10
N ALA A 107 -16.40 11.66 8.75
CA ALA A 107 -16.70 10.42 9.44
C ALA A 107 -15.59 9.36 9.30
N ASP A 108 -14.88 9.32 8.17
CA ASP A 108 -13.72 8.43 7.99
C ASP A 108 -12.56 8.88 8.90
N LEU A 109 -12.32 10.19 8.98
CA LEU A 109 -11.23 10.76 9.78
C LEU A 109 -11.48 10.64 11.30
N GLU A 110 -12.72 10.82 11.77
CA GLU A 110 -13.07 10.68 13.20
C GLU A 110 -12.79 9.28 13.75
N ASN A 111 -12.79 8.27 12.87
CA ASN A 111 -12.59 6.87 13.24
C ASN A 111 -11.16 6.39 13.03
N ILE A 112 -10.21 7.25 12.66
CA ILE A 112 -8.82 6.90 12.39
C ILE A 112 -7.89 7.73 13.29
N THR A 113 -6.90 7.08 13.88
CA THR A 113 -5.81 7.71 14.63
C THR A 113 -4.48 7.25 14.03
N ILE A 114 -3.66 8.22 13.62
CA ILE A 114 -2.33 8.01 13.05
C ILE A 114 -1.30 8.70 13.93
N GLU A 115 -0.42 7.93 14.56
CA GLU A 115 0.62 8.46 15.44
C GLU A 115 2.01 8.21 14.86
N LYS A 116 2.68 9.27 14.42
CA LYS A 116 4.10 9.20 14.02
C LYS A 116 4.97 8.89 15.23
N THR A 117 5.89 7.95 15.08
CA THR A 117 6.84 7.57 16.13
C THR A 117 8.28 8.02 15.78
N THR A 118 9.23 7.76 16.68
CA THR A 118 10.66 7.93 16.43
C THR A 118 11.35 6.66 15.92
N GLU A 119 10.63 5.55 15.80
CA GLU A 119 11.17 4.28 15.34
C GLU A 119 11.37 4.32 13.82
N THR A 120 12.57 3.92 13.38
CA THR A 120 12.91 3.81 11.96
C THR A 120 13.33 2.40 11.59
N LYS A 121 13.06 2.02 10.34
CA LYS A 121 13.50 0.75 9.76
C LYS A 121 13.76 0.92 8.27
N THR A 122 14.74 0.20 7.75
CA THR A 122 15.10 0.24 6.33
C THR A 122 14.41 -0.88 5.55
N PHE A 123 13.76 -0.54 4.43
CA PHE A 123 13.17 -1.49 3.48
C PHE A 123 13.71 -1.20 2.09
N LEU A 124 14.31 -2.19 1.42
CA LEU A 124 14.92 -2.04 0.08
C LEU A 124 15.90 -0.84 -0.04
N GLY A 125 16.59 -0.50 1.06
CA GLY A 125 17.50 0.66 1.12
C GLY A 125 16.84 2.00 1.49
N TYR A 126 15.51 2.07 1.59
CA TYR A 126 14.77 3.25 1.99
C TYR A 126 14.58 3.29 3.51
N GLU A 127 15.07 4.35 4.16
CA GLU A 127 14.73 4.61 5.56
C GLU A 127 13.25 4.99 5.68
N CYS A 128 12.54 4.30 6.57
CA CYS A 128 11.12 4.47 6.79
C CYS A 128 10.86 4.81 8.26
N VAL A 129 9.96 5.77 8.49
CA VAL A 129 9.46 6.10 9.82
C VAL A 129 8.21 5.29 10.11
N LYS A 130 8.10 4.79 11.33
CA LYS A 130 6.92 4.06 11.79
C LYS A 130 5.80 5.00 12.24
N TYR A 131 4.59 4.64 11.85
CA TYR A 131 3.33 5.19 12.30
C TYR A 131 2.54 4.08 12.99
N ASN A 132 1.98 4.35 14.16
CA ASN A 132 0.96 3.49 14.75
C ASN A 132 -0.41 3.89 14.20
N VAL A 133 -1.23 2.91 13.88
CA VAL A 133 -2.54 3.12 13.29
C VAL A 133 -3.58 2.44 14.16
N THR A 134 -4.64 3.16 14.49
CA THR A 134 -5.86 2.62 15.10
C THR A 134 -7.06 3.14 14.33
N MET A 135 -7.99 2.27 13.95
CA MET A 135 -9.23 2.70 13.33
C MET A 135 -10.39 1.76 13.63
N LYS A 136 -11.62 2.24 13.41
CA LYS A 136 -12.83 1.40 13.40
C LYS A 136 -13.28 1.15 11.97
N LYS A 137 -13.36 -0.13 11.58
CA LYS A 137 -13.97 -0.55 10.30
C LYS A 137 -15.09 -1.54 10.57
N ASP A 138 -16.30 -1.25 10.10
CA ASP A 138 -17.50 -2.08 10.27
C ASP A 138 -17.79 -2.47 11.74
N GLY A 139 -17.49 -1.56 12.68
CA GLY A 139 -17.65 -1.78 14.12
C GLY A 139 -16.55 -2.61 14.79
N ALA A 140 -15.58 -3.12 14.02
CA ALA A 140 -14.39 -3.81 14.52
C ALA A 140 -13.20 -2.86 14.67
N ASP A 141 -12.38 -3.10 15.69
CA ASP A 141 -11.14 -2.36 15.89
C ASP A 141 -10.05 -2.94 14.99
N VAL A 142 -9.37 -2.05 14.27
CA VAL A 142 -8.21 -2.34 13.44
C VAL A 142 -7.02 -1.59 14.02
N THR A 143 -5.97 -2.32 14.36
CA THR A 143 -4.74 -1.74 14.93
C THR A 143 -3.53 -2.20 14.16
N GLY A 144 -2.46 -1.41 14.13
CA GLY A 144 -1.29 -1.82 13.39
C GLY A 144 -0.19 -0.80 13.31
N ALA A 145 0.76 -1.08 12.43
CA ALA A 145 1.89 -0.22 12.14
C ALA A 145 2.11 -0.09 10.64
N ILE A 146 2.50 1.11 10.22
CA ILE A 146 2.92 1.43 8.87
C ILE A 146 4.33 1.99 8.94
N TYR A 147 5.23 1.50 8.10
CA TYR A 147 6.54 2.10 7.87
C TYR A 147 6.52 2.78 6.51
N ALA A 148 6.73 4.09 6.51
CA ALA A 148 6.62 4.90 5.30
C ALA A 148 7.91 5.71 5.04
N THR A 149 8.22 5.91 3.76
CA THR A 149 9.37 6.71 3.30
C THR A 149 8.92 7.96 2.55
N ASP A 150 9.63 9.07 2.72
CA ASP A 150 9.38 10.33 2.00
C ASP A 150 10.07 10.39 0.63
N LYS A 151 10.85 9.36 0.28
CA LYS A 151 11.65 9.29 -0.96
C LYS A 151 10.86 8.83 -2.18
N LEU A 152 9.68 8.25 -1.98
CA LEU A 152 8.76 7.91 -3.06
C LEU A 152 7.62 8.92 -3.05
N HIS A 153 7.57 9.77 -4.06
CA HIS A 153 6.46 10.69 -4.28
C HIS A 153 5.38 9.95 -5.07
N ALA A 154 4.65 9.09 -4.36
CA ALA A 154 3.58 8.29 -4.90
C ALA A 154 2.44 8.24 -3.89
N ILE A 155 1.21 8.12 -4.39
CA ILE A 155 0.05 7.90 -3.53
C ILE A 155 -0.36 6.45 -3.60
N SER A 156 -0.45 5.86 -2.42
CA SER A 156 -1.06 4.55 -2.24
C SER A 156 -2.55 4.73 -1.99
N GLN A 157 -3.35 3.92 -2.67
CA GLN A 157 -4.78 3.76 -2.38
C GLN A 157 -5.04 3.52 -0.89
N GLN A 158 -4.16 2.75 -0.24
CA GLN A 158 -4.34 2.32 1.15
C GLN A 158 -4.15 3.46 2.16
N THR A 159 -3.41 4.50 1.80
CA THR A 159 -3.08 5.61 2.71
C THR A 159 -3.80 6.89 2.38
N ALA A 160 -4.54 6.95 1.26
CA ALA A 160 -5.33 8.12 0.88
C ALA A 160 -6.36 8.50 1.97
N ALA A 161 -6.86 7.51 2.71
CA ALA A 161 -7.83 7.72 3.79
C ALA A 161 -7.22 8.31 5.09
N PHE A 162 -5.90 8.39 5.22
CA PHE A 162 -5.24 8.79 6.47
C PHE A 162 -5.03 10.30 6.64
N GLY A 163 -5.48 11.09 5.66
CA GLY A 163 -5.41 12.55 5.73
C GLY A 163 -3.98 13.09 5.87
N GLU A 164 -3.85 14.25 6.51
CA GLU A 164 -2.58 14.99 6.62
C GLU A 164 -1.59 14.42 7.65
N ASP A 165 -2.08 13.59 8.58
CA ASP A 165 -1.29 13.00 9.67
C ASP A 165 -0.34 11.90 9.17
N PHE A 166 -0.63 11.34 8.01
CA PHE A 166 0.23 10.38 7.34
C PHE A 166 1.06 11.03 6.22
N LYS A 167 2.35 10.70 6.13
CA LYS A 167 3.25 11.23 5.10
C LYS A 167 4.13 10.15 4.53
N GLY A 168 4.38 10.24 3.23
CA GLY A 168 5.25 9.33 2.49
C GLY A 168 4.51 8.12 1.91
N PHE A 169 5.27 7.23 1.30
CA PHE A 169 4.76 5.99 0.71
C PHE A 169 4.94 4.80 1.66
N PRO A 170 3.91 3.98 1.89
CA PRO A 170 4.01 2.82 2.78
C PRO A 170 4.90 1.73 2.16
N MET A 171 6.05 1.45 2.79
CA MET A 171 6.96 0.37 2.39
C MET A 171 6.61 -0.96 3.08
N TYR A 172 6.00 -0.88 4.26
CA TYR A 172 5.49 -2.02 5.00
C TYR A 172 4.28 -1.61 5.83
N MET A 173 3.28 -2.47 5.88
CA MET A 173 2.08 -2.29 6.69
C MET A 173 1.71 -3.61 7.35
N SER A 174 1.36 -3.58 8.63
CA SER A 174 0.84 -4.72 9.37
C SER A 174 -0.38 -4.27 10.14
N LEU A 175 -1.56 -4.74 9.74
CA LEU A 175 -2.84 -4.45 10.39
C LEU A 175 -3.42 -5.73 10.98
N ALA A 176 -3.93 -5.63 12.20
CA ALA A 176 -4.68 -6.67 12.89
C ALA A 176 -6.13 -6.20 13.02
N LEU A 177 -7.06 -7.02 12.52
CA LEU A 177 -8.50 -6.81 12.62
C LEU A 177 -9.06 -7.81 13.62
N ALA A 178 -9.61 -7.29 14.72
CA ALA A 178 -10.27 -8.11 15.72
C ALA A 178 -11.76 -8.25 15.37
N GLN A 179 -12.17 -9.43 14.88
CA GLN A 179 -13.59 -9.75 14.70
C GLN A 179 -14.03 -10.77 15.74
N GLN A 180 -15.32 -10.79 16.10
CA GLN A 180 -15.86 -11.63 17.18
C GLN A 180 -15.48 -13.12 17.01
N GLY A 181 -14.39 -13.54 17.67
CA GLY A 181 -13.93 -14.92 17.76
C GLY A 181 -12.60 -15.27 17.06
N PHE A 182 -12.00 -14.37 16.29
CA PHE A 182 -10.68 -14.60 15.65
C PHE A 182 -10.01 -13.28 15.22
N ASN A 183 -8.68 -13.30 15.12
CA ASN A 183 -7.89 -12.16 14.66
C ASN A 183 -7.40 -12.40 13.23
N LEU A 184 -7.65 -11.43 12.34
CA LEU A 184 -7.08 -11.42 11.00
C LEU A 184 -5.88 -10.49 10.96
N ASN A 185 -4.74 -10.99 10.51
CA ASN A 185 -3.54 -10.20 10.28
C ASN A 185 -3.32 -10.01 8.78
N LEU A 186 -3.22 -8.75 8.37
CA LEU A 186 -2.91 -8.31 7.02
C LEU A 186 -1.50 -7.71 7.00
N VAL A 187 -0.59 -8.29 6.22
CA VAL A 187 0.74 -7.73 6.02
C VAL A 187 0.90 -7.34 4.56
N THR A 188 1.29 -6.11 4.28
CA THR A 188 1.68 -5.64 2.94
C THR A 188 3.13 -5.21 2.98
N GLU A 189 3.96 -5.75 2.10
CA GLU A 189 5.40 -5.45 2.01
C GLU A 189 5.76 -5.08 0.57
N VAL A 190 6.49 -3.98 0.40
CA VAL A 190 7.08 -3.63 -0.90
C VAL A 190 8.27 -4.54 -1.19
N THR A 191 8.22 -5.25 -2.31
CA THR A 191 9.24 -6.21 -2.74
C THR A 191 10.13 -5.65 -3.84
N GLU A 192 9.69 -4.64 -4.56
CA GLU A 192 10.46 -4.00 -5.64
C GLU A 192 10.12 -2.51 -5.79
N VAL A 193 11.13 -1.71 -6.11
CA VAL A 193 10.98 -0.30 -6.52
C VAL A 193 11.86 -0.05 -7.74
N LYS A 194 11.27 0.47 -8.82
CA LYS A 194 11.95 0.82 -10.08
C LYS A 194 11.68 2.28 -10.42
N ALA A 195 12.75 3.07 -10.53
CA ALA A 195 12.70 4.41 -11.13
C ALA A 195 12.74 4.27 -12.64
N GLU A 196 11.56 4.24 -13.27
CA GLU A 196 11.41 4.08 -14.72
C GLU A 196 10.30 4.97 -15.25
N LYS A 197 10.36 5.30 -16.54
CA LYS A 197 9.32 6.12 -17.17
C LYS A 197 8.02 5.34 -17.27
N VAL A 198 6.93 5.99 -16.88
CA VAL A 198 5.58 5.45 -16.95
C VAL A 198 4.80 6.21 -18.02
N SER A 199 4.14 5.45 -18.88
CA SER A 199 3.33 6.02 -19.95
C SER A 199 2.03 6.63 -19.41
N ASP A 200 1.64 7.78 -19.96
CA ASP A 200 0.50 8.56 -19.48
C ASP A 200 -0.85 7.82 -19.64
N ASP A 201 -0.94 6.87 -20.56
CA ASP A 201 -2.15 6.05 -20.78
C ASP A 201 -2.52 5.19 -19.56
N LYS A 202 -1.55 4.87 -18.69
CA LYS A 202 -1.79 4.13 -17.44
C LYS A 202 -2.76 4.88 -16.53
N PHE A 203 -2.76 6.21 -16.59
CA PHE A 203 -3.55 7.07 -15.73
C PHE A 203 -4.85 7.55 -16.41
N ASN A 204 -5.30 6.87 -17.47
CA ASN A 204 -6.56 7.21 -18.13
C ASN A 204 -7.75 6.87 -17.21
N MET A 205 -8.46 7.91 -16.78
CA MET A 205 -9.64 7.85 -15.92
C MET A 205 -10.94 7.58 -16.68
N THR A 206 -10.88 7.30 -17.99
CA THR A 206 -12.07 6.94 -18.79
C THR A 206 -12.42 5.47 -18.54
N PRO A 207 -13.63 5.15 -18.07
CA PRO A 207 -14.07 3.76 -17.91
C PRO A 207 -13.96 2.98 -19.23
N PRO A 208 -13.35 1.78 -19.25
CA PRO A 208 -13.20 1.01 -20.49
C PRO A 208 -14.54 0.52 -21.04
N GLU A 209 -14.59 0.25 -22.35
CA GLU A 209 -15.77 -0.32 -22.98
C GLU A 209 -16.16 -1.67 -22.34
N GLY A 210 -17.47 -1.90 -22.17
CA GLY A 210 -18.01 -3.11 -21.55
C GLY A 210 -18.06 -3.09 -20.02
N TYR A 211 -17.55 -2.05 -19.36
CA TYR A 211 -17.71 -1.86 -17.92
C TYR A 211 -19.04 -1.15 -17.60
N THR A 212 -19.72 -1.63 -16.55
CA THR A 212 -20.97 -1.00 -16.07
C THR A 212 -20.71 -0.26 -14.76
N LYS A 213 -21.24 0.97 -14.63
CA LYS A 213 -21.14 1.76 -13.39
C LYS A 213 -21.84 1.05 -12.23
N THR A 214 -21.28 1.16 -11.04
CA THR A 214 -21.93 0.76 -9.80
C THR A 214 -21.61 1.77 -8.69
N ASP A 215 -22.57 1.98 -7.79
CA ASP A 215 -22.39 2.81 -6.59
C ASP A 215 -21.93 1.97 -5.38
N ASN A 216 -21.82 0.65 -5.57
CA ASN A 216 -21.33 -0.28 -4.56
C ASN A 216 -20.49 -1.37 -5.25
N LEU A 217 -19.21 -1.45 -4.87
CA LEU A 217 -18.37 -2.59 -5.19
C LEU A 217 -18.45 -3.56 -4.01
N ILE A 218 -19.30 -4.58 -4.15
CA ILE A 218 -19.40 -5.66 -3.16
C ILE A 218 -18.00 -6.30 -3.03
N GLY A 219 -17.41 -6.23 -1.84
CA GLY A 219 -16.08 -6.79 -1.56
C GLY A 219 -15.02 -5.78 -1.09
N MET A 220 -15.41 -4.53 -0.76
CA MET A 220 -14.60 -3.57 0.00
C MET A 220 -15.23 -3.19 1.33
#